data_AF-A0A183B1W4-F1
#
_entry.id   AF-A0A183B1W4-F1
#
_cell.length_a   1.000
_cell.length_b   1.000
_cell.length_c   1.000
_cell.angle_alpha   90.00
_cell.angle_beta   90.00
_cell.angle_gamma   90.00
#
_symmetry.space_group_name_H-M   'P 1'
#
loop_
_entity.id
_entity.type
_entity.pdbx_description
1 polymer ?
#
loop_
_entity_poly.entity_id
_entity_poly.type
_entity_poly.pdbx_seq_one_letter_code
_entity_poly.pdbx_strand_id
1 'polypeptide(L)'
;LVDSQNEMKRIQNEALQVHQKLDDQIAQLKREKEDSTDKIQRLLARKEELKDVVADLEGKLDELKSQNDAISSRWQDRTSLLDKLEKQVEQMRRGWEEEQQLLITERDDAKNRAVSLQAQMERMDAAFRKQMAATIEANDRAISAARLDAEMIRSSCESRVAEVEAEMRVVLVETEEARQAMESRLRKLSSVLCDPLSAEPSLPAERSTHHSHHHSHTCPHGTEWSATPPSPSLPPHSASIGLTASTRLGSSRLNSPPPLGHTCARMVHPLNSCERDMGSGCDAGIHRSPH
;
A
#
# COMPACT_ATOMS: atom_id res chain seq x y z
N LEU A 1 4.51 22.41 -154.39
CA LEU A 1 5.81 22.10 -153.73
C LEU A 1 6.02 22.98 -152.50
N VAL A 2 5.88 24.31 -152.61
CA VAL A 2 6.04 25.27 -151.50
C VAL A 2 5.04 25.04 -150.35
N ASP A 3 3.77 24.77 -150.67
CA ASP A 3 2.73 24.53 -149.65
C ASP A 3 2.99 23.27 -148.82
N SER A 4 3.46 22.19 -149.45
CA SER A 4 3.85 20.95 -148.76
C SER A 4 5.07 21.14 -147.84
N GLN A 5 6.01 22.03 -148.20
CA GLN A 5 7.17 22.35 -147.38
C GLN A 5 6.81 23.25 -146.18
N ASN A 6 5.85 24.17 -146.35
CA ASN A 6 5.32 24.97 -145.26
C ASN A 6 4.49 24.13 -144.29
N GLU A 7 3.70 23.18 -144.79
CA GLU A 7 2.94 22.24 -143.97
C GLU A 7 3.87 21.31 -143.17
N MET A 8 4.96 20.83 -143.78
CA MET A 8 5.97 20.02 -143.09
C MET A 8 6.68 20.79 -141.97
N LYS A 9 7.04 22.07 -142.20
CA LYS A 9 7.60 22.95 -141.15
C LYS A 9 6.61 23.21 -140.02
N ARG A 10 5.33 23.35 -140.35
CA ARG A 10 4.26 23.55 -139.37
C ARG A 10 4.11 22.32 -138.47
N ILE A 11 3.98 21.13 -139.06
CA ILE A 11 3.91 19.86 -138.31
C ILE A 11 5.16 19.66 -137.45
N GLN A 12 6.34 20.00 -137.98
CA GLN A 12 7.60 19.88 -137.24
C GLN A 12 7.66 20.84 -136.05
N ASN A 13 7.23 22.09 -136.21
CA ASN A 13 7.11 23.06 -135.11
C ASN A 13 6.05 22.63 -134.08
N GLU A 14 4.90 22.13 -134.52
CA GLU A 14 3.85 21.62 -133.62
C GLU A 14 4.36 20.41 -132.82
N ALA A 15 5.07 19.47 -133.45
CA ALA A 15 5.72 18.35 -132.77
C ALA A 15 6.77 18.81 -131.75
N LEU A 16 7.58 19.81 -132.10
CA LEU A 16 8.60 20.38 -131.21
C LEU A 16 7.96 21.10 -130.01
N GLN A 17 6.85 21.80 -130.23
CA GLN A 17 6.09 22.48 -129.19
C GLN A 17 5.37 21.48 -128.25
N VAL A 18 4.86 20.37 -128.79
CA VAL A 18 4.34 19.25 -127.98
C VAL A 18 5.45 18.60 -127.16
N HIS A 19 6.62 18.35 -127.76
CA HIS A 19 7.78 17.82 -127.05
C HIS A 19 8.20 18.71 -125.87
N GLN A 20 8.35 20.02 -126.09
CA GLN A 20 8.68 20.97 -125.02
C GLN A 20 7.64 20.95 -123.90
N LYS A 21 6.33 20.94 -124.22
CA LYS A 21 5.26 20.86 -123.20
C LYS A 21 5.33 19.57 -122.40
N LEU A 22 5.60 18.44 -123.05
CA LEU A 22 5.75 17.15 -122.36
C LEU A 22 7.00 17.15 -121.47
N ASP A 23 8.11 17.71 -121.93
CA ASP A 23 9.34 17.84 -121.14
C ASP A 23 9.13 18.74 -119.90
N ASP A 24 8.44 19.87 -120.06
CA ASP A 24 8.06 20.76 -118.95
C ASP A 24 7.14 20.06 -117.95
N GLN A 25 6.15 19.30 -118.44
CA GLN A 25 5.26 18.49 -117.59
C GLN A 25 6.04 17.41 -116.84
N ILE A 26 6.98 16.72 -117.49
CA ILE A 26 7.85 15.73 -116.85
C ILE A 26 8.71 16.41 -115.78
N ALA A 27 9.29 17.57 -116.07
CA ALA A 27 10.11 18.31 -115.12
C ALA A 27 9.30 18.81 -113.91
N GLN A 28 8.07 19.28 -114.14
CA GLN A 28 7.15 19.69 -113.08
C GLN A 28 6.74 18.49 -112.20
N LEU A 29 6.33 17.37 -112.82
CA LEU A 29 5.98 16.15 -112.08
C LEU A 29 7.16 15.57 -111.29
N LYS A 30 8.39 15.69 -111.82
CA LYS A 30 9.61 15.31 -111.08
C LYS A 30 9.80 16.18 -109.83
N ARG A 31 9.67 17.50 -109.95
CA ARG A 31 9.74 18.43 -108.80
C ARG A 31 8.66 18.13 -107.77
N GLU A 32 7.41 17.95 -108.20
CA GLU A 32 6.29 17.61 -107.30
C GLU A 32 6.49 16.26 -106.60
N LYS A 33 7.06 15.27 -107.30
CA LYS A 33 7.42 13.97 -106.73
C LYS A 33 8.53 14.11 -105.69
N GLU A 34 9.57 14.89 -105.96
CA GLU A 34 10.66 15.18 -105.02
C GLU A 34 10.12 15.88 -103.76
N ASP A 35 9.35 16.96 -103.91
CA ASP A 35 8.73 17.68 -102.79
C ASP A 35 7.83 16.77 -101.93
N SER A 36 7.04 15.91 -102.57
CA SER A 36 6.20 14.93 -101.90
C SER A 36 7.04 13.89 -101.16
N THR A 37 8.15 13.44 -101.74
CA THR A 37 9.08 12.48 -101.14
C THR A 37 9.75 13.08 -99.90
N ASP A 38 10.22 14.32 -99.98
CA ASP A 38 10.82 15.04 -98.85
C ASP A 38 9.81 15.28 -97.72
N LYS A 39 8.55 15.58 -98.06
CA LYS A 39 7.47 15.70 -97.08
C LYS A 39 7.21 14.37 -96.38
N ILE A 40 7.19 13.26 -97.13
CA ILE A 40 7.03 11.91 -96.56
C ILE A 40 8.19 11.59 -95.62
N GLN A 41 9.44 11.85 -96.02
CA GLN A 41 10.61 11.59 -95.18
C GLN A 41 10.58 12.40 -93.87
N ARG A 42 10.21 13.68 -93.93
CA ARG A 42 10.05 14.51 -92.71
C ARG A 42 8.95 13.99 -91.79
N LEU A 43 7.81 13.57 -92.35
CA LEU A 43 6.72 12.98 -91.57
C LEU A 43 7.12 11.64 -90.95
N LEU A 44 7.90 10.81 -91.65
CA LEU A 44 8.44 9.56 -91.12
C LEU A 44 9.41 9.82 -89.96
N ALA A 45 10.34 10.76 -90.12
CA ALA A 45 11.27 11.14 -89.05
C ALA A 45 10.51 11.62 -87.80
N ARG A 46 9.51 12.49 -87.96
CA ARG A 46 8.69 12.97 -86.84
C ARG A 46 7.86 11.84 -86.20
N LYS A 47 7.38 10.89 -86.99
CA LYS A 47 6.65 9.72 -86.48
C LYS A 47 7.55 8.85 -85.59
N GLU A 48 8.79 8.59 -86.00
CA GLU A 48 9.72 7.82 -85.18
C GLU A 48 10.12 8.58 -83.91
N GLU A 49 10.40 9.88 -83.99
CA GLU A 49 10.64 10.72 -82.80
C GLU A 49 9.47 10.69 -81.81
N LEU A 50 8.23 10.77 -82.30
CA LEU A 50 7.04 10.67 -81.44
C LEU A 50 6.89 9.29 -80.81
N LYS A 51 7.28 8.20 -81.49
CA LYS A 51 7.27 6.87 -80.90
C LYS A 51 8.28 6.75 -79.76
N ASP A 52 9.49 7.30 -79.96
CA ASP A 52 10.51 7.31 -78.93
C ASP A 52 10.03 8.08 -77.69
N VAL A 53 9.41 9.25 -77.89
CA VAL A 53 8.79 10.03 -76.79
C VAL A 53 7.68 9.26 -76.08
N VAL A 54 6.82 8.55 -76.81
CA VAL A 54 5.76 7.72 -76.22
C VAL A 54 6.36 6.60 -75.37
N ALA A 55 7.35 5.89 -75.89
CA ALA A 55 8.04 4.82 -75.15
C ALA A 55 8.70 5.33 -73.87
N ASP A 56 9.36 6.50 -73.94
CA ASP A 56 9.97 7.15 -72.77
C ASP A 56 8.93 7.55 -71.71
N LEU A 57 7.77 8.06 -72.13
CA LEU A 57 6.68 8.44 -71.22
C LEU A 57 6.01 7.22 -70.59
N GLU A 58 5.80 6.15 -71.36
CA GLU A 58 5.28 4.88 -70.85
C GLU A 58 6.23 4.29 -69.79
N GLY A 59 7.55 4.30 -70.04
CA GLY A 59 8.55 3.87 -69.06
C GLY A 59 8.52 4.70 -67.77
N LYS A 60 8.43 6.03 -67.87
CA LYS A 60 8.29 6.91 -66.70
C LYS A 60 6.99 6.66 -65.94
N LEU A 61 5.90 6.41 -66.64
CA LEU A 61 4.60 6.13 -66.04
C LEU A 61 4.62 4.83 -65.26
N ASP A 62 5.26 3.78 -65.78
CA ASP A 62 5.39 2.51 -65.07
C ASP A 62 6.33 2.60 -63.85
N GLU A 63 7.42 3.38 -63.95
CA GLU A 63 8.27 3.67 -62.79
C GLU A 63 7.49 4.42 -61.70
N LEU A 64 6.69 5.43 -62.06
CA LEU A 64 5.85 6.17 -61.10
C LEU A 64 4.79 5.28 -60.45
N LYS A 65 4.17 4.36 -61.20
CA LYS A 65 3.24 3.37 -60.62
C LYS A 65 3.94 2.48 -59.61
N SER A 66 5.11 1.93 -59.97
CA SER A 66 5.92 1.09 -59.07
C SER A 66 6.28 1.83 -57.77
N GLN A 67 6.72 3.09 -57.89
CA GLN A 67 7.01 3.93 -56.73
C GLN A 67 5.77 4.19 -55.87
N ASN A 68 4.63 4.47 -56.51
CA ASN A 68 3.36 4.69 -55.80
C ASN A 68 2.90 3.43 -55.06
N ASP A 69 3.04 2.25 -55.66
CA ASP A 69 2.70 0.98 -55.03
C ASP A 69 3.61 0.69 -53.83
N ALA A 70 4.92 0.96 -53.98
CA ALA A 70 5.88 0.83 -52.89
C ALA A 70 5.56 1.78 -51.71
N ILE A 71 5.19 3.03 -51.99
CA ILE A 71 4.77 4.00 -50.97
C ILE A 71 3.47 3.55 -50.30
N SER A 72 2.51 3.08 -51.08
CA SER A 72 1.21 2.60 -50.58
C SER A 72 1.38 1.40 -49.65
N SER A 73 2.24 0.44 -50.01
CA SER A 73 2.59 -0.70 -49.15
C SER A 73 3.24 -0.25 -47.84
N ARG A 74 4.23 0.66 -47.89
CA ARG A 74 4.85 1.21 -46.67
C ARG A 74 3.86 1.96 -45.78
N TRP A 75 2.90 2.66 -46.38
CA TRP A 75 1.84 3.32 -45.63
C TRP A 75 0.93 2.30 -44.92
N GLN A 76 0.53 1.24 -45.60
CA GLN A 76 -0.27 0.16 -45.01
C GLN A 76 0.47 -0.51 -43.84
N ASP A 77 1.77 -0.79 -43.98
CA ASP A 77 2.59 -1.37 -42.91
C ASP A 77 2.66 -0.45 -41.68
N ARG A 78 2.84 0.86 -41.91
CA ARG A 78 2.86 1.87 -40.83
C ARG A 78 1.51 1.96 -40.13
N THR A 79 0.40 1.98 -40.87
CA THR A 79 -0.94 1.99 -40.27
C THR A 79 -1.20 0.71 -39.46
N SER A 80 -0.81 -0.46 -39.99
CA SER A 80 -0.92 -1.72 -39.24
C SER A 80 -0.11 -1.72 -37.96
N LEU A 81 1.09 -1.11 -37.97
CA LEU A 81 1.90 -0.96 -36.77
C LEU A 81 1.24 -0.01 -35.75
N LEU A 82 0.70 1.12 -36.20
CA LEU A 82 -0.04 2.05 -35.35
C LEU A 82 -1.24 1.35 -34.68
N ASP A 83 -2.06 0.61 -35.44
CA ASP A 83 -3.19 -0.14 -34.89
C ASP A 83 -2.76 -1.14 -33.79
N LYS A 84 -1.60 -1.79 -33.96
CA LYS A 84 -1.05 -2.72 -32.97
C LYS A 84 -0.61 -1.97 -31.71
N LEU A 85 0.07 -0.84 -31.86
CA LEU A 85 0.53 -0.02 -30.74
C LEU A 85 -0.66 0.57 -29.97
N GLU A 86 -1.68 1.06 -30.65
CA GLU A 86 -2.91 1.56 -30.03
C GLU A 86 -3.58 0.48 -29.19
N LYS A 87 -3.71 -0.74 -29.73
CA LYS A 87 -4.25 -1.89 -28.98
C LYS A 87 -3.40 -2.24 -27.76
N GLN A 88 -2.07 -2.18 -27.87
CA GLN A 88 -1.16 -2.43 -26.76
C GLN A 88 -1.31 -1.37 -25.65
N VAL A 89 -1.32 -0.08 -26.02
CA VAL A 89 -1.51 1.02 -25.07
C VAL A 89 -2.85 0.90 -24.36
N GLU A 90 -3.92 0.60 -25.10
CA GLU A 90 -5.25 0.45 -24.52
C GLU A 90 -5.35 -0.79 -23.60
N GLN A 91 -4.67 -1.89 -23.95
CA GLN A 91 -4.57 -3.05 -23.07
C GLN A 91 -3.79 -2.71 -21.79
N MET A 92 -2.67 -1.99 -21.90
CA MET A 92 -1.90 -1.53 -20.75
C MET A 92 -2.77 -0.64 -19.87
N ARG A 93 -3.44 0.37 -20.44
CA ARG A 93 -4.31 1.28 -19.69
C ARG A 93 -5.35 0.54 -18.86
N ARG A 94 -6.04 -0.45 -19.45
CA ARG A 94 -6.98 -1.30 -18.72
C ARG A 94 -6.32 -2.09 -17.59
N GLY A 95 -5.17 -2.71 -17.86
CA GLY A 95 -4.44 -3.45 -16.83
C GLY A 95 -4.01 -2.58 -15.65
N TRP A 96 -3.53 -1.36 -15.93
CA TRP A 96 -3.19 -0.38 -14.90
C TRP A 96 -4.41 0.09 -14.11
N GLU A 97 -5.55 0.32 -14.78
CA GLU A 97 -6.80 0.69 -14.11
C GLU A 97 -7.31 -0.44 -13.19
N GLU A 98 -7.26 -1.69 -13.64
CA GLU A 98 -7.63 -2.86 -12.84
C GLU A 98 -6.73 -3.01 -11.61
N GLU A 99 -5.41 -2.90 -11.79
CA GLU A 99 -4.44 -2.98 -10.68
C GLU A 99 -4.61 -1.81 -9.69
N GLN A 100 -4.83 -0.60 -10.19
CA GLN A 100 -5.09 0.56 -9.36
C GLN A 100 -6.36 0.37 -8.52
N GLN A 101 -7.45 -0.13 -9.11
CA GLN A 101 -8.67 -0.40 -8.37
C GLN A 101 -8.47 -1.48 -7.30
N LEU A 102 -7.73 -2.55 -7.62
CA LEU A 102 -7.40 -3.60 -6.65
C LEU A 102 -6.60 -3.05 -5.47
N LEU A 103 -5.57 -2.23 -5.72
CA LEU A 103 -4.77 -1.64 -4.64
C LEU A 103 -5.59 -0.67 -3.78
N ILE A 104 -6.53 0.07 -4.38
CA ILE A 104 -7.45 0.94 -3.65
C ILE A 104 -8.34 0.11 -2.71
N THR A 105 -8.96 -0.96 -3.22
CA THR A 105 -9.85 -1.80 -2.42
C THR A 105 -9.10 -2.50 -1.30
N GLU A 106 -7.91 -3.06 -1.56
CA GLU A 106 -7.07 -3.67 -0.53
C GLU A 106 -6.67 -2.69 0.57
N ARG A 107 -6.29 -1.46 0.19
CA ARG A 107 -5.95 -0.40 1.14
C ARG A 107 -7.15 0.00 2.00
N ASP A 108 -8.33 0.16 1.41
CA ASP A 108 -9.54 0.54 2.13
C ASP A 108 -10.00 -0.58 3.07
N ASP A 109 -9.90 -1.82 2.63
CA ASP A 109 -10.12 -3.01 3.44
C ASP A 109 -9.19 -3.08 4.65
N ALA A 110 -7.88 -2.88 4.44
CA ALA A 110 -6.89 -2.86 5.52
C ALA A 110 -7.17 -1.72 6.52
N LYS A 111 -7.51 -0.53 6.01
CA LYS A 111 -7.88 0.63 6.84
C LYS A 111 -9.12 0.34 7.67
N ASN A 112 -10.16 -0.26 7.09
CA ASN A 112 -11.39 -0.63 7.80
C ASN A 112 -11.13 -1.69 8.87
N ARG A 113 -10.28 -2.69 8.60
CA ARG A 113 -9.86 -3.68 9.60
C ARG A 113 -9.11 -3.03 10.76
N ALA A 114 -8.19 -2.11 10.47
CA ALA A 114 -7.45 -1.38 11.50
C ALA A 114 -8.38 -0.55 12.41
N VAL A 115 -9.33 0.19 11.82
CA VAL A 115 -10.33 0.96 12.58
C VAL A 115 -11.20 0.04 13.45
N SER A 116 -11.63 -1.10 12.91
CA SER A 116 -12.43 -2.08 13.66
C SER A 116 -11.67 -2.66 14.86
N LEU A 117 -10.40 -3.05 14.67
CA LEU A 117 -9.54 -3.57 15.73
C LEU A 117 -9.26 -2.50 16.80
N GLN A 118 -9.00 -1.26 16.39
CA GLN A 118 -8.83 -0.15 17.34
C GLN A 118 -10.09 0.04 18.19
N ALA A 119 -11.27 0.07 17.57
CA ALA A 119 -12.52 0.19 18.29
C ALA A 119 -12.78 -1.00 19.24
N GLN A 120 -12.34 -2.22 18.85
CA GLN A 120 -12.39 -3.38 19.74
C GLN A 120 -11.46 -3.23 20.94
N MET A 121 -10.22 -2.79 20.73
CA MET A 121 -9.25 -2.54 21.80
C MET A 121 -9.78 -1.48 22.77
N GLU A 122 -10.30 -0.36 22.26
CA GLU A 122 -10.90 0.70 23.09
C GLU A 122 -12.08 0.19 23.93
N ARG A 123 -12.93 -0.69 23.37
CA ARG A 123 -14.02 -1.33 24.13
C ARG A 123 -13.49 -2.25 25.23
N MET A 124 -12.47 -3.06 24.94
CA MET A 124 -11.86 -3.95 25.93
C MET A 124 -11.19 -3.15 27.05
N ASP A 125 -10.45 -2.10 26.72
CA ASP A 125 -9.81 -1.21 27.69
C ASP A 125 -10.83 -0.52 28.59
N ALA A 126 -11.93 -0.02 28.00
CA ALA A 126 -13.01 0.60 28.76
C ALA A 126 -13.68 -0.40 29.71
N ALA A 127 -13.91 -1.64 29.27
CA ALA A 127 -14.45 -2.70 30.11
C ALA A 127 -13.50 -3.08 31.25
N PHE A 128 -12.20 -3.21 30.96
CA PHE A 128 -11.17 -3.51 31.94
C PHE A 128 -11.07 -2.42 33.01
N ARG A 129 -11.04 -1.14 32.60
CA ARG A 129 -11.03 -0.01 33.55
C ARG A 129 -12.27 0.00 34.45
N LYS A 130 -13.46 -0.28 33.90
CA LYS A 130 -14.70 -0.42 34.70
C LYS A 130 -14.60 -1.55 35.71
N GLN A 131 -14.09 -2.71 35.30
CA GLN A 131 -13.91 -3.87 36.19
C GLN A 131 -12.91 -3.55 37.32
N MET A 132 -11.80 -2.89 37.01
CA MET A 132 -10.81 -2.46 38.00
C MET A 132 -11.41 -1.46 38.98
N ALA A 133 -12.11 -0.43 38.50
CA ALA A 133 -12.80 0.54 39.38
C ALA A 133 -13.80 -0.16 40.31
N ALA A 134 -14.64 -1.04 39.78
CA ALA A 134 -15.61 -1.80 40.58
C ALA A 134 -14.94 -2.72 41.63
N THR A 135 -13.79 -3.30 41.28
CA THR A 135 -13.02 -4.15 42.20
C THR A 135 -12.40 -3.33 43.32
N ILE A 136 -11.81 -2.17 43.01
CA ILE A 136 -11.27 -1.23 43.99
C ILE A 136 -12.37 -0.77 44.94
N GLU A 137 -13.51 -0.32 44.40
CA GLU A 137 -14.66 0.12 45.21
C GLU A 137 -15.22 -1.00 46.09
N ALA A 138 -15.23 -2.25 45.63
CA ALA A 138 -15.65 -3.39 46.44
C ALA A 138 -14.65 -3.67 47.58
N ASN A 139 -13.35 -3.56 47.30
CA ASN A 139 -12.30 -3.77 48.30
C ASN A 139 -12.30 -2.67 49.37
N ASP A 140 -12.41 -1.40 48.96
CA ASP A 140 -12.50 -0.27 49.87
C ASP A 140 -13.70 -0.37 50.82
N ARG A 141 -14.85 -0.84 50.30
CA ARG A 141 -16.04 -1.13 51.12
C ARG A 141 -15.77 -2.25 52.12
N ALA A 142 -15.13 -3.34 51.70
CA ALA A 142 -14.79 -4.45 52.58
C ALA A 142 -13.81 -4.04 53.69
N ILE A 143 -12.76 -3.29 53.35
CA ILE A 143 -11.78 -2.75 54.31
C ILE A 143 -12.47 -1.81 55.31
N SER A 144 -13.34 -0.92 54.83
CA SER A 144 -14.06 0.01 55.68
C SER A 144 -15.01 -0.71 56.64
N ALA A 145 -15.74 -1.72 56.18
CA ALA A 145 -16.60 -2.56 57.02
C ALA A 145 -15.78 -3.31 58.09
N ALA A 146 -14.68 -3.96 57.69
CA ALA A 146 -13.80 -4.67 58.62
C ALA A 146 -13.19 -3.74 59.69
N ARG A 147 -12.87 -2.49 59.34
CA ARG A 147 -12.41 -1.48 60.30
C ARG A 147 -13.49 -1.11 61.32
N LEU A 148 -14.71 -0.85 60.85
CA LEU A 148 -15.84 -0.56 61.73
C LEU A 148 -16.14 -1.72 62.67
N ASP A 149 -16.15 -2.96 62.16
CA ASP A 149 -16.35 -4.16 62.98
C ASP A 149 -15.25 -4.30 64.05
N ALA A 150 -13.98 -4.06 63.68
CA ALA A 150 -12.87 -4.10 64.61
C ALA A 150 -12.95 -3.01 65.70
N GLU A 151 -13.45 -1.82 65.36
CA GLU A 151 -13.68 -0.72 66.33
C GLU A 151 -14.85 -1.04 67.28
N MET A 152 -15.92 -1.65 66.78
CA MET A 152 -17.04 -2.13 67.58
C MET A 152 -16.61 -3.21 68.58
N ILE A 153 -15.82 -4.20 68.13
CA ILE A 153 -15.27 -5.24 69.00
C ILE A 153 -14.34 -4.60 70.05
N ARG A 154 -13.45 -3.70 69.63
CA ARG A 154 -12.50 -3.03 70.53
C ARG A 154 -13.22 -2.27 71.64
N SER A 155 -14.19 -1.43 71.28
CA SER A 155 -14.98 -0.66 72.25
C SER A 155 -15.80 -1.55 73.19
N SER A 156 -16.35 -2.67 72.69
CA SER A 156 -17.03 -3.66 73.52
C SER A 156 -16.08 -4.33 74.52
N CYS A 157 -14.88 -4.73 74.09
CA CYS A 157 -13.85 -5.29 74.96
C CYS A 157 -13.37 -4.27 76.00
N GLU A 158 -13.09 -3.02 75.60
CA GLU A 158 -12.69 -1.93 76.51
C GLU A 158 -13.76 -1.68 77.58
N SER A 159 -15.04 -1.63 77.19
CA SER A 159 -16.17 -1.50 78.12
C SER A 159 -16.22 -2.67 79.12
N ARG A 160 -16.06 -3.90 78.64
CA ARG A 160 -16.06 -5.10 79.49
C ARG A 160 -14.89 -5.14 80.45
N VAL A 161 -13.70 -4.73 80.01
CA VAL A 161 -12.52 -4.61 80.89
C VAL A 161 -12.78 -3.58 81.97
N ALA A 162 -13.32 -2.41 81.63
CA ALA A 162 -13.66 -1.37 82.61
C ALA A 162 -14.69 -1.82 83.65
N GLU A 163 -15.71 -2.59 83.24
CA GLU A 163 -16.70 -3.20 84.13
C GLU A 163 -16.04 -4.17 85.12
N VAL A 164 -15.24 -5.12 84.63
CA VAL A 164 -14.53 -6.10 85.47
C VAL A 164 -13.53 -5.41 86.41
N GLU A 165 -12.83 -4.38 85.94
CA GLU A 165 -11.95 -3.58 86.80
C GLU A 165 -12.74 -2.87 87.93
N ALA A 166 -13.95 -2.38 87.65
CA ALA A 166 -14.81 -1.77 88.66
C ALA A 166 -15.31 -2.80 89.68
N GLU A 167 -15.76 -3.97 89.23
CA GLU A 167 -16.13 -5.09 90.11
C GLU A 167 -14.96 -5.50 91.02
N MET A 168 -13.75 -5.61 90.46
CA MET A 168 -12.55 -5.95 91.22
C MET A 168 -12.22 -4.88 92.27
N ARG A 169 -12.37 -3.59 91.96
CA ARG A 169 -12.22 -2.52 92.94
C ARG A 169 -13.23 -2.65 94.09
N VAL A 170 -14.47 -3.01 93.80
CA VAL A 170 -15.50 -3.26 94.83
C VAL A 170 -15.10 -4.43 95.72
N VAL A 171 -14.73 -5.58 95.15
CA VAL A 171 -14.28 -6.76 95.92
C VAL A 171 -13.08 -6.44 96.79
N LEU A 172 -12.12 -5.66 96.30
CA LEU A 172 -10.95 -5.24 97.09
C LEU A 172 -11.34 -4.35 98.28
N VAL A 173 -12.31 -3.45 98.12
CA VAL A 173 -12.83 -2.64 99.22
C VAL A 173 -13.57 -3.51 100.23
N GLU A 174 -14.48 -4.38 99.78
CA GLU A 174 -15.24 -5.29 100.65
C GLU A 174 -14.33 -6.25 101.43
N THR A 175 -13.30 -6.79 100.79
CA THR A 175 -12.32 -7.68 101.45
C THR A 175 -11.47 -6.93 102.47
N GLU A 176 -11.07 -5.70 102.19
CA GLU A 176 -10.37 -4.83 103.13
C GLU A 176 -11.26 -4.45 104.32
N GLU A 177 -12.52 -4.10 104.09
CA GLU A 177 -13.51 -3.85 105.15
C GLU A 177 -13.76 -5.10 106.01
N ALA A 178 -13.90 -6.27 105.39
CA ALA A 178 -14.05 -7.55 106.09
C ALA A 178 -12.81 -7.89 106.92
N ARG A 179 -11.61 -7.63 106.38
CA ARG A 179 -10.33 -7.77 107.09
C ARG A 179 -10.28 -6.83 108.30
N GLN A 180 -10.57 -5.54 108.13
CA GLN A 180 -10.62 -4.57 109.23
C GLN A 180 -11.66 -4.94 110.29
N ALA A 181 -12.84 -5.41 109.89
CA ALA A 181 -13.87 -5.88 110.78
C ALA A 181 -13.39 -7.10 111.60
N MET A 182 -12.73 -8.07 110.97
CA MET A 182 -12.13 -9.22 111.64
C MET A 182 -11.00 -8.80 112.59
N GLU A 183 -10.10 -7.91 112.16
CA GLU A 183 -9.02 -7.38 113.00
C GLU A 183 -9.56 -6.65 114.22
N SER A 184 -10.64 -5.88 114.08
CA SER A 184 -11.28 -5.21 115.20
C SER A 184 -11.85 -6.22 116.22
N ARG A 185 -12.43 -7.34 115.75
CA ARG A 185 -12.91 -8.43 116.60
C ARG A 185 -11.75 -9.15 117.30
N LEU A 186 -10.68 -9.47 116.57
CA LEU A 186 -9.47 -10.07 117.14
C LEU A 186 -8.81 -9.13 118.15
N ARG A 187 -8.75 -7.82 117.88
CA ARG A 187 -8.22 -6.83 118.82
C ARG A 187 -9.05 -6.75 120.09
N LYS A 188 -10.39 -6.83 119.99
CA LYS A 188 -11.29 -6.95 121.15
C LYS A 188 -11.05 -8.24 121.94
N LEU A 189 -10.93 -9.39 121.27
CA LEU A 189 -10.62 -10.66 121.93
C LEU A 189 -9.24 -10.65 122.58
N SER A 190 -8.23 -10.12 121.91
CA SER A 190 -6.88 -9.94 122.44
C SER A 190 -6.89 -9.02 123.67
N SER A 191 -7.68 -7.94 123.67
CA SER A 191 -7.86 -7.08 124.85
C SER A 191 -8.63 -7.74 126.01
N VAL A 192 -9.43 -8.77 125.75
CA VAL A 192 -10.13 -9.56 126.80
C VAL A 192 -9.23 -10.69 127.32
N LEU A 193 -8.37 -11.24 126.48
CA LEU A 193 -7.48 -12.35 126.82
C LEU A 193 -6.13 -11.89 127.41
N CYS A 194 -5.76 -10.61 127.27
CA CYS A 194 -4.51 -10.07 127.80
C CYS A 194 -4.73 -8.98 128.86
N ASP A 195 -4.72 -9.40 130.13
CA ASP A 195 -4.11 -8.69 131.27
C ASP A 195 -3.96 -9.65 132.49
N PRO A 196 -2.80 -9.74 133.17
CA PRO A 196 -1.47 -10.12 132.68
C PRO A 196 -0.98 -11.44 133.33
N LEU A 197 -0.08 -12.19 132.65
CA LEU A 197 1.13 -12.82 133.22
C LEU A 197 1.94 -13.56 132.13
N SER A 198 3.10 -12.98 131.81
CA SER A 198 4.39 -13.58 131.43
C SER A 198 4.45 -14.82 130.52
N ALA A 199 5.09 -14.69 129.35
CA ALA A 199 6.51 -15.03 129.14
C ALA A 199 6.85 -15.29 127.65
N GLU A 200 7.96 -14.66 127.22
CA GLU A 200 8.89 -15.01 126.12
C GLU A 200 9.32 -16.51 126.08
N PRO A 201 10.14 -17.03 125.11
CA PRO A 201 10.87 -16.41 123.98
C PRO A 201 10.91 -17.24 122.65
N SER A 202 11.66 -16.71 121.67
CA SER A 202 12.62 -17.41 120.76
C SER A 202 12.21 -17.87 119.34
N LEU A 203 12.88 -17.21 118.37
CA LEU A 203 13.37 -17.61 117.03
C LEU A 203 13.86 -19.09 116.98
N PRO A 204 13.99 -19.80 115.81
CA PRO A 204 14.83 -19.38 114.67
C PRO A 204 14.48 -19.94 113.25
N ALA A 205 15.29 -19.53 112.25
CA ALA A 205 15.88 -20.29 111.11
C ALA A 205 14.98 -21.24 110.27
N GLU A 206 15.15 -21.52 108.98
CA GLU A 206 16.09 -21.24 107.88
C GLU A 206 15.50 -22.03 106.67
N ARG A 207 15.93 -21.71 105.44
CA ARG A 207 16.14 -22.67 104.31
C ARG A 207 14.90 -23.35 103.67
N SER A 208 14.89 -23.78 102.41
CA SER A 208 15.84 -23.75 101.30
C SER A 208 15.11 -24.23 100.01
N THR A 209 15.53 -23.68 98.88
CA THR A 209 15.82 -24.31 97.56
C THR A 209 15.03 -25.53 97.04
N HIS A 210 14.59 -25.47 95.77
CA HIS A 210 15.15 -26.18 94.59
C HIS A 210 14.16 -26.11 93.40
N HIS A 211 14.53 -25.49 92.27
CA HIS A 211 15.09 -26.07 91.03
C HIS A 211 14.14 -26.96 90.19
N SER A 212 13.81 -26.48 88.97
CA SER A 212 13.98 -27.16 87.66
C SER A 212 13.10 -26.45 86.61
N HIS A 213 13.65 -25.81 85.60
CA HIS A 213 14.18 -26.33 84.33
C HIS A 213 13.12 -26.51 83.22
N HIS A 214 13.39 -25.80 82.12
CA HIS A 214 13.09 -26.11 80.72
C HIS A 214 11.63 -26.25 80.26
N HIS A 215 11.17 -25.34 79.40
CA HIS A 215 11.30 -25.57 77.96
C HIS A 215 10.95 -24.31 77.15
N SER A 216 11.86 -23.96 76.25
CA SER A 216 11.57 -23.21 75.05
C SER A 216 10.59 -24.03 74.20
N HIS A 217 9.38 -23.52 74.02
CA HIS A 217 8.59 -23.85 72.84
C HIS A 217 8.36 -22.55 72.07
N THR A 218 9.22 -22.35 71.08
CA THR A 218 8.80 -21.77 69.80
C THR A 218 7.52 -22.47 69.37
N CYS A 219 6.39 -21.78 69.39
CA CYS A 219 5.22 -22.20 68.65
C CYS A 219 5.21 -21.41 67.33
N PRO A 220 5.54 -22.05 66.20
CA PRO A 220 5.36 -21.47 64.89
C PRO A 220 3.88 -21.63 64.54
N HIS A 221 3.11 -20.57 64.68
CA HIS A 221 2.00 -20.35 63.76
C HIS A 221 2.19 -18.95 63.19
N GLY A 222 3.03 -18.90 62.15
CA GLY A 222 2.72 -18.00 61.06
C GLY A 222 1.34 -18.39 60.55
N THR A 223 0.32 -17.66 60.99
CA THR A 223 -0.83 -17.44 60.13
C THR A 223 -0.33 -16.43 59.10
N GLU A 224 0.41 -16.94 58.11
CA GLU A 224 0.40 -16.32 56.80
C GLU A 224 -1.07 -16.24 56.40
N TRP A 225 -1.66 -15.05 56.59
CA TRP A 225 -2.70 -14.61 55.69
C TRP A 225 -2.04 -14.31 54.34
N SER A 226 -1.50 -15.37 53.71
CA SER A 226 -1.38 -15.43 52.27
C SER A 226 -2.80 -15.64 51.74
N ALA A 227 -3.60 -14.58 51.83
CA ALA A 227 -4.67 -14.36 50.87
C ALA A 227 -3.99 -14.11 49.52
N THR A 228 -3.47 -15.19 48.93
CA THR A 228 -3.30 -15.23 47.48
C THR A 228 -4.73 -15.15 46.95
N PRO A 229 -5.15 -14.05 46.30
CA PRO A 229 -6.43 -14.07 45.64
C PRO A 229 -6.44 -15.25 44.67
N PRO A 230 -7.55 -16.01 44.56
CA PRO A 230 -7.64 -17.00 43.50
C PRO A 230 -7.34 -16.29 42.18
N SER A 231 -6.35 -16.80 41.44
CA SER A 231 -6.18 -16.40 40.05
C SER A 231 -7.54 -16.51 39.38
N PRO A 232 -8.00 -15.47 38.66
CA PRO A 232 -9.26 -15.55 37.95
C PRO A 232 -9.16 -16.76 37.02
N SER A 233 -10.01 -17.75 37.26
CA SER A 233 -10.25 -18.84 36.34
C SER A 233 -10.62 -18.19 35.01
N LEU A 234 -9.68 -18.22 34.07
CA LEU A 234 -9.94 -17.88 32.69
C LEU A 234 -11.16 -18.71 32.26
N PRO A 235 -12.22 -18.08 31.70
CA PRO A 235 -13.32 -18.83 31.14
C PRO A 235 -12.77 -19.76 30.06
N PRO A 236 -13.33 -20.98 29.89
CA PRO A 236 -13.01 -21.80 28.74
C PRO A 236 -13.44 -21.00 27.50
N HIS A 237 -12.46 -20.52 26.74
CA HIS A 237 -12.71 -20.02 25.40
C HIS A 237 -13.15 -21.21 24.55
N SER A 238 -14.46 -21.46 24.55
CA SER A 238 -15.17 -22.03 23.42
C SER A 238 -15.18 -21.00 22.31
N ALA A 239 -14.03 -20.86 21.63
CA ALA A 239 -13.94 -20.20 20.34
C ALA A 239 -13.22 -21.18 19.41
N SER A 240 -14.04 -22.06 18.82
CA SER A 240 -13.72 -22.72 17.58
C SER A 240 -13.53 -21.64 16.51
N ILE A 241 -12.32 -21.08 16.44
CA ILE A 241 -11.87 -20.33 15.27
C ILE A 241 -11.27 -21.41 14.37
N GLY A 242 -12.10 -21.87 13.43
CA GLY A 242 -11.62 -22.54 12.25
C GLY A 242 -10.68 -21.61 11.52
N LEU A 243 -9.39 -21.74 11.78
CA LEU A 243 -8.34 -21.36 10.83
C LEU A 243 -8.47 -22.35 9.67
N THR A 244 -9.35 -22.04 8.72
CA THR A 244 -9.16 -22.50 7.36
C THR A 244 -7.90 -21.82 6.86
N ALA A 245 -6.78 -22.51 7.04
CA ALA A 245 -5.61 -22.34 6.20
C ALA A 245 -6.06 -22.62 4.77
N SER A 246 -6.53 -21.58 4.08
CA SER A 246 -6.69 -21.61 2.64
C SER A 246 -5.29 -21.61 2.06
N THR A 247 -4.83 -22.83 1.82
CA THR A 247 -3.79 -23.21 0.88
C THR A 247 -3.53 -22.13 -0.16
N ARG A 248 -2.28 -21.63 -0.15
CA ARG A 248 -1.58 -21.21 -1.36
C ARG A 248 -1.84 -22.23 -2.47
N LEU A 249 -2.70 -21.89 -3.41
CA LEU A 249 -2.64 -22.42 -4.78
C LEU A 249 -1.90 -21.38 -5.63
N GLY A 250 -0.59 -21.31 -5.39
CA GLY A 250 0.34 -20.86 -6.41
C GLY A 250 0.76 -22.08 -7.21
N SER A 251 0.07 -22.39 -8.30
CA SER A 251 0.58 -23.17 -9.45
C SER A 251 -0.52 -23.37 -10.49
N SER A 252 -0.51 -22.53 -11.52
CA SER A 252 -0.82 -22.90 -12.91
C SER A 252 -0.59 -21.68 -13.80
N ARG A 253 0.65 -21.53 -14.28
CA ARG A 253 1.03 -20.90 -15.56
C ARG A 253 2.51 -21.21 -15.84
N LEU A 254 2.80 -22.51 -16.01
CA LEU A 254 3.91 -22.95 -16.84
C LEU A 254 3.37 -23.05 -18.27
N ASN A 255 3.64 -22.01 -19.06
CA ASN A 255 3.92 -22.06 -20.50
C ASN A 255 3.92 -20.63 -21.03
N SER A 256 5.04 -19.96 -20.87
CA SER A 256 5.45 -18.84 -21.74
C SER A 256 6.96 -18.95 -21.91
N PRO A 257 7.47 -18.88 -23.15
CA PRO A 257 8.90 -19.04 -23.44
C PRO A 257 9.69 -17.84 -22.90
N PRO A 258 11.00 -17.98 -22.66
CA PRO A 258 11.80 -16.93 -22.02
C PRO A 258 12.00 -15.75 -22.99
N PRO A 259 12.01 -14.50 -22.50
CA PRO A 259 12.59 -13.41 -23.27
C PRO A 259 14.11 -13.57 -23.25
N LEU A 260 14.70 -13.56 -24.44
CA LEU A 260 16.14 -13.48 -24.64
C LEU A 260 16.68 -12.27 -23.86
N GLY A 261 17.65 -12.53 -23.00
CA GLY A 261 18.33 -11.50 -22.21
C GLY A 261 19.04 -10.51 -23.12
N HIS A 262 18.56 -9.27 -23.11
CA HIS A 262 19.39 -8.12 -23.42
C HIS A 262 19.91 -7.55 -22.10
N THR A 263 21.18 -7.82 -21.86
CA THR A 263 22.03 -7.13 -20.90
C THR A 263 22.04 -5.64 -21.22
N CYS A 264 21.17 -4.86 -20.58
CA CYS A 264 21.27 -3.40 -20.60
C CYS A 264 22.33 -3.00 -19.58
N ALA A 265 23.57 -2.84 -20.08
CA ALA A 265 24.68 -2.29 -19.33
C ALA A 265 24.29 -0.90 -18.82
N ARG A 266 24.37 -0.74 -17.50
CA ARG A 266 24.23 0.52 -16.78
C ARG A 266 25.44 1.40 -17.11
N MET A 267 25.38 2.16 -18.21
CA MET A 267 26.33 3.24 -18.45
C MET A 267 25.92 4.44 -17.60
N VAL A 268 26.71 4.67 -16.56
CA VAL A 268 26.77 5.94 -15.85
C VAL A 268 27.42 6.95 -16.79
N HIS A 269 26.65 7.91 -17.30
CA HIS A 269 27.22 9.10 -17.92
C HIS A 269 27.49 10.16 -16.83
N PRO A 270 28.69 10.76 -16.80
CA PRO A 270 28.95 11.93 -15.97
C PRO A 270 28.26 13.15 -16.59
N LEU A 271 27.60 13.93 -15.74
CA LEU A 271 27.25 15.32 -16.02
C LEU A 271 28.53 16.08 -16.34
N ASN A 272 28.66 16.56 -17.57
CA ASN A 272 29.62 17.59 -17.91
C ASN A 272 28.89 18.76 -18.56
N SER A 273 28.94 19.87 -17.84
CA SER A 273 28.59 21.21 -18.27
C SER A 273 29.42 21.61 -19.49
N CYS A 274 28.76 22.15 -20.53
CA CYS A 274 29.35 23.17 -21.38
C CYS A 274 28.24 24.02 -22.00
N GLU A 275 28.32 25.31 -21.67
CA GLU A 275 27.85 26.49 -22.41
C GLU A 275 27.49 26.23 -23.89
N ARG A 276 26.49 26.93 -24.44
CA ARG A 276 26.62 28.34 -24.88
C ARG A 276 25.36 28.85 -25.60
N ASP A 277 25.01 30.07 -25.23
CA ASP A 277 24.27 31.07 -26.00
C ASP A 277 24.44 30.97 -27.52
N MET A 278 23.32 31.01 -28.24
CA MET A 278 23.08 31.53 -29.60
C MET A 278 21.55 31.39 -29.79
N GLY A 279 20.71 32.42 -29.71
CA GLY A 279 20.73 33.63 -30.51
C GLY A 279 19.38 33.72 -31.22
N SER A 280 18.53 34.66 -30.79
CA SER A 280 17.29 35.02 -31.49
C SER A 280 17.61 35.50 -32.91
N GLY A 281 17.03 34.83 -33.89
CA GLY A 281 17.01 35.26 -35.29
C GLY A 281 15.58 35.35 -35.77
N CYS A 282 15.07 36.56 -35.84
CA CYS A 282 13.84 36.92 -36.54
C CYS A 282 13.96 36.52 -38.01
N ASP A 283 12.93 35.92 -38.61
CA ASP A 283 12.73 36.15 -40.04
C ASP A 283 11.25 36.18 -40.40
N ALA A 284 10.93 37.20 -41.20
CA ALA A 284 9.61 37.61 -41.60
C ALA A 284 9.19 36.85 -42.87
N GLY A 285 8.07 36.14 -42.81
CA GLY A 285 7.45 35.50 -43.97
C GLY A 285 6.23 36.30 -44.46
N ILE A 286 6.47 37.18 -45.44
CA ILE A 286 5.46 37.94 -46.18
C ILE A 286 4.96 37.12 -47.39
N HIS A 287 3.64 37.26 -47.70
CA HIS A 287 2.93 36.95 -48.96
C HIS A 287 2.66 35.46 -49.30
N ARG A 288 1.53 35.05 -49.91
CA ARG A 288 0.53 35.72 -50.76
C ARG A 288 -0.77 34.85 -50.86
N SER A 289 -1.92 35.50 -51.07
CA SER A 289 -3.21 34.89 -51.45
C SER A 289 -3.16 34.10 -52.75
N PRO A 290 -4.07 33.13 -52.95
CA PRO A 290 -4.51 32.71 -54.28
C PRO A 290 -5.81 33.42 -54.68
N HIS A 291 -5.85 33.78 -55.97
CA HIS A 291 -7.06 33.99 -56.76
C HIS A 291 -7.87 32.70 -56.88
#